data_AF-A0A7Z9GXU2-F1
#
_entry.id   AF-A0A7Z9GXU2-F1
#
_cell.length_a   1.000
_cell.length_b   1.000
_cell.length_c   1.000
_cell.angle_alpha   90.00
_cell.angle_beta   90.00
_cell.angle_gamma   90.00
#
_symmetry.space_group_name_H-M   'P 1'
#
loop_
_entity.id
_entity.type
_entity.pdbx_description
1 polymer ?
#
loop_
_entity_poly.entity_id
_entity_poly.type
_entity_poly.pdbx_seq_one_letter_code
_entity_poly.pdbx_strand_id
1 'polypeptide(L)'
;MGTRIRLSTTGENNRLMKQRLEMSTAEIGLSVRTTNCLEERGIFTVRDLLNCTPEDLLEISNFGEKTLEEVYEALNKIGFERQGSAVS
;
A
#
# COMPACT_ATOMS: atom_id res chain seq x y z
N MET A 1 30.28 30.50 6.98
CA MET A 1 29.13 29.80 7.61
C MET A 1 28.57 28.83 6.60
N GLY A 2 28.78 27.53 6.79
CA GLY A 2 28.34 26.53 5.82
C GLY A 2 28.36 25.17 6.50
N THR A 3 27.33 24.88 7.29
CA THR A 3 27.18 23.59 7.92
C THR A 3 26.76 22.60 6.85
N ARG A 4 27.75 21.92 6.26
CA ARG A 4 27.56 20.75 5.41
C ARG A 4 26.94 19.64 6.27
N ILE A 5 25.62 19.56 6.28
CA ILE A 5 24.91 18.43 6.87
C ILE A 5 25.25 17.20 6.03
N ARG A 6 26.07 16.32 6.62
CA ARG A 6 26.32 14.97 6.08
C ARG A 6 25.15 14.10 6.56
N LEU A 7 24.09 14.03 5.75
CA LEU A 7 23.02 13.06 5.98
C LEU A 7 23.59 11.66 5.70
N SER A 8 23.76 10.89 6.75
CA SER A 8 24.23 9.51 6.72
C SER A 8 23.12 8.61 6.15
N THR A 9 23.43 7.96 5.03
CA THR A 9 22.57 7.25 4.07
C THR A 9 21.82 6.01 4.60
N THR A 10 21.65 5.82 5.92
CA THR A 10 21.08 4.55 6.45
C THR A 10 19.75 4.71 7.19
N GLY A 11 19.38 5.91 7.66
CA GLY A 11 18.13 6.15 8.40
C GLY A 11 16.91 6.58 7.58
N GLU A 12 17.12 7.07 6.35
CA GLU A 12 16.10 7.73 5.53
C GLU A 12 15.05 6.74 4.97
N ASN A 13 15.47 5.50 4.64
CA ASN A 13 14.60 4.50 4.02
C ASN A 13 13.39 4.14 4.89
N ASN A 14 13.59 3.99 6.21
CA ASN A 14 12.51 3.67 7.13
C ASN A 14 11.49 4.81 7.22
N ARG A 15 11.95 6.08 7.21
CA ARG A 15 11.06 7.24 7.30
C ARG A 15 10.22 7.37 6.03
N LEU A 16 10.84 7.15 4.88
CA LEU A 16 10.14 7.18 3.59
C LEU A 16 9.11 6.05 3.49
N MET A 17 9.46 4.82 3.91
CA MET A 17 8.52 3.70 4.01
C MET A 17 7.34 4.04 4.94
N LYS A 18 7.60 4.67 6.09
CA LYS A 18 6.55 5.04 7.04
C LYS A 18 5.57 6.05 6.44
N GLN A 19 6.07 7.07 5.73
CA GLN A 19 5.22 8.03 5.02
C GLN A 19 4.38 7.37 3.93
N ARG A 20 4.94 6.37 3.26
CA ARG A 20 4.27 5.61 2.20
C ARG A 20 3.16 4.70 2.75
N LEU A 21 3.35 4.12 3.94
CA LEU A 21 2.34 3.36 4.69
C LEU A 21 1.18 4.22 5.18
N GLU A 22 1.45 5.49 5.48
CA GLU A 22 0.46 6.46 5.95
C GLU A 22 -0.36 7.07 4.80
N MET A 23 0.03 6.78 3.55
CA MET A 23 -0.69 7.22 2.36
C MET A 23 -2.04 6.49 2.25
N SER A 24 -3.07 7.22 1.83
CA SER A 24 -4.41 6.66 1.68
C SER A 24 -4.55 5.85 0.40
N THR A 25 -5.47 4.89 0.39
CA THR A 25 -5.83 4.08 -0.79
C THR A 25 -6.26 4.96 -1.98
N ALA A 26 -6.91 6.10 -1.68
CA ALA A 26 -7.24 7.12 -2.67
C ALA A 26 -6.03 7.85 -3.28
N GLU A 27 -4.92 8.00 -2.55
CA GLU A 27 -3.72 8.71 -3.01
C GLU A 27 -2.77 7.85 -3.85
N ILE A 28 -2.77 6.53 -3.62
CA ILE A 28 -1.95 5.58 -4.38
C ILE A 28 -2.49 5.28 -5.79
N GLY A 29 -3.61 5.91 -6.16
CA GLY A 29 -4.18 5.83 -7.50
C GLY A 29 -5.07 4.61 -7.72
N LEU A 30 -5.71 4.11 -6.67
CA LEU A 30 -6.73 3.06 -6.81
C LEU A 30 -8.00 3.62 -7.44
N SER A 31 -8.71 2.76 -8.18
CA SER A 31 -10.01 3.12 -8.74
C SER A 31 -11.00 3.43 -7.62
N VAL A 32 -11.95 4.34 -7.87
CA VAL A 32 -13.02 4.70 -6.92
C VAL A 32 -13.78 3.47 -6.42
N ARG A 33 -13.91 2.43 -7.26
CA ARG A 33 -14.54 1.16 -6.88
C ARG A 33 -13.72 0.39 -5.85
N THR A 34 -12.43 0.31 -6.08
CA THR A 34 -11.46 -0.34 -5.21
C THR A 34 -11.36 0.38 -3.88
N THR A 35 -11.26 1.72 -3.91
CA THR A 35 -11.27 2.57 -2.72
C THR A 35 -12.56 2.39 -1.92
N ASN A 36 -13.74 2.47 -2.53
CA ASN A 36 -15.01 2.29 -1.82
C ASN A 36 -15.13 0.89 -1.16
N CYS A 37 -14.65 -0.18 -1.82
CA CYS A 37 -14.69 -1.52 -1.24
C CYS A 37 -13.75 -1.65 -0.01
N LEU A 38 -12.59 -1.00 -0.07
CA LEU A 38 -11.63 -0.97 1.02
C LEU A 38 -12.16 -0.13 2.18
N GLU A 39 -12.71 1.05 1.91
CA GLU A 39 -13.32 1.94 2.92
C GLU A 39 -14.50 1.27 3.65
N GLU A 40 -15.30 0.45 2.95
CA GLU A 40 -16.41 -0.30 3.56
C GLU A 40 -15.93 -1.33 4.60
N ARG A 41 -14.73 -1.90 4.40
CA ARG A 41 -14.04 -2.75 5.39
C ARG A 41 -13.33 -1.97 6.50
N GLY A 42 -13.23 -0.65 6.38
CA GLY A 42 -12.43 0.20 7.27
C GLY A 42 -10.98 0.41 6.83
N ILE A 43 -10.64 0.03 5.59
CA ILE A 43 -9.30 0.10 5.03
C ILE A 43 -9.11 1.40 4.24
N PHE A 44 -8.63 2.43 4.93
CA PHE A 44 -8.39 3.75 4.33
C PHE A 44 -6.94 3.98 3.92
N THR A 45 -6.00 3.22 4.47
CA THR A 45 -4.55 3.45 4.31
C THR A 45 -3.82 2.21 3.80
N VAL A 46 -2.67 2.43 3.18
CA VAL A 46 -1.76 1.35 2.76
C VAL A 46 -1.35 0.47 3.95
N ARG A 47 -1.13 1.08 5.12
CA ARG A 47 -0.87 0.36 6.37
C ARG A 47 -1.99 -0.62 6.71
N ASP A 48 -3.23 -0.16 6.64
CA ASP A 48 -4.38 -0.98 7.00
C ASP A 48 -4.56 -2.12 5.98
N LEU A 49 -4.34 -1.81 4.71
CA LEU A 49 -4.40 -2.78 3.63
C LEU A 49 -3.32 -3.88 3.74
N LEU A 50 -2.12 -3.51 4.20
CA LEU A 50 -1.04 -4.45 4.53
C LEU A 50 -1.33 -5.28 5.79
N ASN A 51 -2.18 -4.78 6.69
CA ASN A 51 -2.60 -5.47 7.91
C ASN A 51 -3.73 -6.47 7.64
N CYS A 52 -4.61 -6.17 6.69
CA CYS A 52 -5.59 -7.14 6.19
C CYS A 52 -4.90 -8.31 5.49
N THR A 53 -5.62 -9.42 5.32
CA THR A 53 -5.19 -10.56 4.48
C THR A 53 -5.85 -10.49 3.10
N PRO A 54 -5.23 -11.06 2.06
CA PRO A 54 -5.83 -11.10 0.73
C PRO A 54 -7.10 -11.96 0.70
N GLU A 55 -7.19 -12.96 1.57
CA GLU A 55 -8.37 -13.80 1.76
C GLU A 55 -9.57 -12.96 2.24
N ASP A 56 -9.34 -12.06 3.20
CA ASP A 56 -10.37 -11.16 3.72
C ASP A 56 -10.82 -10.14 2.66
N LEU A 57 -9.92 -9.72 1.77
CA LEU A 57 -10.27 -8.90 0.61
C LEU A 57 -11.09 -9.68 -0.42
N LEU A 58 -10.68 -10.91 -0.75
CA LEU A 58 -11.38 -11.80 -1.69
C LEU A 58 -12.79 -12.21 -1.21
N GLU A 59 -13.05 -12.13 0.10
CA GLU A 59 -14.36 -12.43 0.68
C GLU A 59 -15.39 -11.28 0.49
N ILE A 60 -14.94 -10.05 0.16
CA ILE A 60 -15.85 -8.92 -0.06
C ILE A 60 -16.60 -9.13 -1.38
N SER A 61 -17.94 -9.11 -1.34
CA SER A 61 -18.82 -9.38 -2.51
C SER A 61 -18.71 -8.39 -3.69
N ASN A 62 -17.76 -7.44 -3.65
CA ASN A 62 -17.41 -6.53 -4.75
C ASN A 62 -15.90 -6.47 -5.02
N PHE A 63 -15.10 -7.29 -4.34
CA PHE A 63 -13.68 -7.49 -4.66
C PHE A 63 -13.55 -8.58 -5.71
N GLY A 64 -13.20 -8.17 -6.92
CA GLY A 64 -12.78 -9.11 -7.96
C GLY A 64 -11.27 -9.22 -8.04
N GLU A 65 -10.79 -10.15 -8.87
CA GLU A 65 -9.38 -10.24 -9.26
C GLU A 65 -8.83 -8.90 -9.76
N LYS A 66 -9.65 -8.12 -10.46
CA LYS A 66 -9.26 -6.81 -11.01
C LYS A 66 -9.00 -5.77 -9.93
N THR A 67 -9.88 -5.67 -8.95
CA THR A 67 -9.78 -4.81 -7.77
C THR A 67 -8.55 -5.18 -6.94
N LEU A 68 -8.33 -6.49 -6.77
CA LEU A 68 -7.21 -7.05 -6.05
C LEU A 68 -5.87 -6.76 -6.75
N GLU A 69 -5.82 -6.94 -8.06
CA GLU A 69 -4.64 -6.62 -8.89
C GLU A 69 -4.27 -5.14 -8.81
N GLU A 70 -5.25 -4.22 -8.87
CA GLU A 70 -5.00 -2.78 -8.70
C GLU A 70 -4.35 -2.47 -7.34
N VAL A 71 -4.83 -3.12 -6.28
CA VAL A 71 -4.25 -2.99 -4.93
C VAL A 71 -2.80 -3.48 -4.91
N TYR A 72 -2.52 -4.64 -5.49
CA TYR A 72 -1.16 -5.17 -5.57
C TYR A 72 -0.24 -4.28 -6.41
N GLU A 73 -0.72 -3.79 -7.55
CA GLU A 73 0.06 -2.92 -8.43
C GLU A 73 0.38 -1.59 -7.76
N ALA A 74 -0.60 -1.01 -7.04
CA ALA A 74 -0.40 0.18 -6.23
C ALA A 74 0.62 -0.09 -5.13
N LEU A 75 0.48 -1.16 -4.34
CA LEU A 75 1.47 -1.56 -3.32
C LEU A 75 2.89 -1.70 -3.91
N ASN A 76 3.01 -2.34 -5.05
CA ASN A 76 4.28 -2.55 -5.74
C ASN A 76 4.92 -1.22 -6.19
N LYS A 77 4.13 -0.28 -6.74
CA LYS A 77 4.60 1.09 -7.10
C LYS A 77 5.18 1.86 -5.92
N ILE A 78 4.72 1.56 -4.71
CA ILE A 78 5.12 2.22 -3.47
C ILE A 78 6.38 1.54 -2.87
N GLY A 79 6.75 0.36 -3.37
CA GLY A 79 7.85 -0.47 -2.88
C GLY A 79 7.43 -1.44 -1.77
N PHE A 80 6.14 -1.73 -1.65
CA PHE A 80 5.61 -2.76 -0.75
C PHE A 80 5.20 -3.98 -1.56
N GLU A 81 6.00 -5.04 -1.52
CA GLU A 81 5.59 -6.34 -2.02
C GLU A 81 4.79 -7.06 -0.94
N ARG A 82 3.46 -7.09 -1.11
CA ARG A 82 2.64 -8.05 -0.36
C ARG A 82 2.86 -9.39 -1.03
N GLN A 83 3.62 -10.27 -0.38
CA GLN A 83 3.98 -11.60 -0.89
C GLN A 83 2.73 -12.46 -1.10
N GLY A 84 2.06 -12.30 -2.24
CA GLY A 84 1.37 -13.41 -2.89
C GLY A 84 2.45 -14.34 -3.40
N SER A 85 2.51 -15.54 -2.82
CA SER A 85 3.50 -16.58 -3.10
C SER A 85 4.04 -16.60 -4.53
N ALA A 86 5.37 -16.58 -4.62
CA ALA A 86 6.20 -17.05 -5.73
C ALA A 86 5.46 -17.80 -6.84
N VAL A 87 5.49 -17.25 -8.05
CA VAL A 87 5.61 -18.05 -9.27
C VAL A 87 6.63 -17.40 -10.21
N SER A 88 7.42 -18.28 -10.79
CA SER A 88 8.75 -18.15 -11.38
C SER A 88 8.92 -17.21 -12.56
#